data_AF-A0AAV4C7E2-F1
#
_entry.id   AF-A0AAV4C7E2-F1
#
_cell.length_a   1.000
_cell.length_b   1.000
_cell.length_c   1.000
_cell.angle_alpha   90.00
_cell.angle_beta   90.00
_cell.angle_gamma   90.00
#
_symmetry.space_group_name_H-M   'P 1'
#
loop_
_entity.id
_entity.type
_entity.pdbx_description
1 polymer ?
#
loop_
_entity_poly.entity_id
_entity_poly.type
_entity_poly.pdbx_seq_one_letter_code
_entity_poly.pdbx_strand_id
1 'polypeptide(L)'
;MQECVELSPFQEEKLLYYFKFLEPDGNNVLNATSRSRLMEKIFGFTGWAPQDRRAIQCLEVHDAFFEILFKKAEEKGGEHGTASLADWYAIWSHMLPGVKGMSGFPIWLQLMPKVLFEMIDRDYDDKICKEELAYFYHKLIASDKSPETLEKWTTEAFNQMTDNGKYRLDFDSFEQIFANFLIGRTPHGPGKYIFGCFNHESSIPFTLIERPADSDQ
;
A
#
# COMPACT_ATOMS: atom_id res chain seq x y z
N MET A 1 1.84 12.63 -25.64
CA MET A 1 2.59 11.57 -24.93
C MET A 1 2.11 11.60 -23.51
N GLN A 2 1.67 10.47 -22.96
CA GLN A 2 1.30 10.39 -21.54
C GLN A 2 2.61 10.50 -20.75
N GLU A 3 2.73 11.49 -19.87
CA GLU A 3 3.94 11.69 -19.06
C GLU A 3 4.21 10.44 -18.21
N CYS A 4 5.43 9.93 -18.26
CA CYS A 4 5.93 8.85 -17.42
C CYS A 4 7.05 9.45 -16.55
N VAL A 5 7.05 9.17 -15.26
CA VAL A 5 8.10 9.61 -14.34
C VAL A 5 8.96 8.42 -13.90
N GLU A 6 10.26 8.68 -13.75
CA GLU A 6 11.14 7.74 -13.08
C GLU A 6 10.77 7.66 -11.59
N LEU A 7 10.53 6.44 -11.11
CA LEU A 7 10.24 6.19 -9.71
C LEU A 7 11.53 6.37 -8.89
N SER A 8 11.46 7.09 -7.77
CA SER A 8 12.59 7.12 -6.85
C SER A 8 12.82 5.73 -6.22
N PRO A 9 14.04 5.40 -5.79
CA PRO A 9 14.33 4.11 -5.13
C PRO A 9 13.38 3.81 -3.96
N PHE A 10 13.01 4.85 -3.20
CA PHE A 10 12.08 4.72 -2.09
C PHE A 10 10.62 4.49 -2.53
N GLN A 11 10.21 5.04 -3.68
CA GLN A 11 8.89 4.73 -4.26
C GLN A 11 8.84 3.28 -4.74
N GLU A 12 9.88 2.80 -5.44
CA GLU A 12 9.96 1.39 -5.86
C GLU A 12 9.89 0.46 -4.65
N GLU A 13 10.64 0.77 -3.58
CA GLU A 13 10.60 -0.02 -2.35
C GLU A 13 9.18 -0.09 -1.77
N LYS A 14 8.52 1.05 -1.56
CA LYS A 14 7.13 1.06 -1.07
C LYS A 14 6.20 0.25 -1.97
N LEU A 15 6.28 0.47 -3.27
CA LEU A 15 5.47 -0.24 -4.25
C LEU A 15 5.76 -1.75 -4.26
N LEU A 16 6.99 -2.19 -4.00
CA LEU A 16 7.34 -3.59 -3.82
C LEU A 16 6.63 -4.19 -2.61
N TYR A 17 6.61 -3.48 -1.47
CA TYR A 17 5.91 -3.96 -0.27
C TYR A 17 4.39 -4.07 -0.51
N TYR A 18 3.80 -3.12 -1.25
CA TYR A 18 2.40 -3.23 -1.64
C TYR A 18 2.16 -4.38 -2.62
N PHE A 19 3.04 -4.57 -3.60
CA PHE A 19 2.97 -5.71 -4.51
C PHE A 19 3.02 -7.05 -3.75
N LYS A 20 3.96 -7.20 -2.80
CA LYS A 20 4.09 -8.40 -1.96
C LYS A 20 2.89 -8.64 -1.06
N PHE A 21 2.21 -7.59 -0.61
CA PHE A 21 0.95 -7.74 0.10
C PHE A 21 -0.14 -8.38 -0.79
N LEU A 22 -0.18 -7.99 -2.06
CA LEU A 22 -1.13 -8.50 -3.05
C LEU A 22 -0.73 -9.87 -3.61
N GLU A 23 0.55 -10.22 -3.57
CA GLU A 23 1.15 -11.38 -4.23
C GLU A 23 1.34 -12.55 -3.26
N PRO A 24 0.49 -13.60 -3.35
CA PRO A 24 0.49 -14.67 -2.36
C PRO A 24 1.62 -15.70 -2.55
N ASP A 25 2.27 -15.74 -3.73
CA ASP A 25 3.12 -16.87 -4.14
C ASP A 25 4.63 -16.60 -3.97
N GLY A 26 5.02 -15.37 -3.63
CA GLY A 26 6.42 -14.92 -3.55
C GLY A 26 7.20 -14.96 -4.86
N ASN A 27 6.54 -15.04 -6.02
CA ASN A 27 7.18 -15.23 -7.33
C ASN A 27 7.28 -13.95 -8.17
N ASN A 28 6.92 -12.79 -7.60
CA ASN A 28 6.89 -11.49 -8.28
C ASN A 28 5.94 -11.40 -9.49
N VAL A 29 4.91 -12.25 -9.55
CA VAL A 29 3.88 -12.25 -10.60
C VAL A 29 2.49 -12.42 -9.99
N LEU A 30 1.60 -11.49 -10.32
CA LEU A 30 0.17 -11.61 -10.07
C LEU A 30 -0.49 -12.28 -11.27
N ASN A 31 -1.38 -13.24 -11.01
CA ASN A 31 -2.12 -13.99 -12.03
C ASN A 31 -3.58 -14.18 -11.62
N ALA A 32 -4.37 -14.84 -12.48
CA ALA A 32 -5.80 -15.08 -12.27
C ALA A 32 -6.15 -15.76 -10.93
N THR A 33 -5.23 -16.51 -10.32
CA THR A 33 -5.44 -17.18 -9.03
C THR A 33 -4.98 -16.35 -7.82
N SER A 34 -4.11 -15.35 -8.03
CA SER A 34 -3.54 -14.53 -6.95
C SER A 34 -4.63 -13.81 -6.16
N ARG A 35 -5.65 -13.26 -6.84
CA ARG A 35 -6.80 -12.63 -6.19
C ARG A 35 -7.51 -13.59 -5.24
N SER A 36 -7.89 -14.78 -5.71
CA SER A 36 -8.66 -15.74 -4.91
C SER A 36 -7.91 -16.15 -3.64
N ARG A 37 -6.58 -16.36 -3.74
CA ARG A 37 -5.72 -16.69 -2.60
C ARG A 37 -5.54 -15.50 -1.65
N LEU A 38 -5.39 -14.29 -2.17
CA LEU A 38 -5.37 -13.08 -1.35
C LEU A 38 -6.68 -12.93 -0.56
N MET A 39 -7.83 -13.12 -1.21
CA MET A 39 -9.13 -13.06 -0.54
C MET A 39 -9.29 -14.13 0.53
N GLU A 40 -8.83 -15.35 0.28
CA GLU A 40 -8.81 -16.42 1.29
C GLU A 40 -7.98 -16.01 2.52
N LYS A 41 -6.79 -15.42 2.30
CA LYS A 41 -5.95 -14.90 3.39
C LYS A 41 -6.63 -13.77 4.16
N ILE A 42 -7.25 -12.81 3.46
CA ILE A 42 -7.95 -11.66 4.07
C ILE A 42 -9.18 -12.13 4.87
N PHE A 43 -9.99 -13.02 4.34
CA PHE A 43 -11.16 -13.54 5.06
C PHE A 43 -10.77 -14.45 6.23
N GLY A 44 -9.68 -15.22 6.09
CA GLY A 44 -9.11 -15.96 7.23
C GLY A 44 -8.60 -15.05 8.34
N PHE A 45 -8.06 -13.87 7.99
CA PHE A 45 -7.59 -12.87 8.96
C PHE A 45 -8.73 -12.10 9.63
N THR A 46 -9.69 -11.61 8.85
CA THR A 46 -10.79 -10.76 9.34
C THR A 46 -11.90 -11.56 10.01
N GLY A 47 -12.13 -12.79 9.58
CA GLY A 47 -13.27 -13.60 10.01
C GLY A 47 -14.61 -13.08 9.48
N TRP A 48 -14.60 -12.20 8.48
CA TRP A 48 -15.84 -11.69 7.89
C TRP A 48 -16.65 -12.79 7.22
N ALA A 49 -17.96 -12.76 7.43
CA ALA A 49 -18.88 -13.66 6.73
C ALA A 49 -19.07 -13.21 5.27
N PRO A 50 -19.36 -14.12 4.32
CA PRO A 50 -19.52 -13.75 2.90
C PRO A 50 -20.61 -12.69 2.64
N GLN A 51 -21.64 -12.63 3.48
CA GLN A 51 -22.73 -11.66 3.42
C GLN A 51 -22.44 -10.35 4.17
N ASP A 52 -21.30 -10.24 4.83
CA ASP A 52 -20.87 -9.02 5.50
C ASP A 52 -20.62 -7.93 4.46
N ARG A 53 -21.14 -6.72 4.69
CA ARG A 53 -20.95 -5.57 3.79
C ARG A 53 -19.46 -5.31 3.54
N ARG A 54 -18.61 -5.51 4.56
CA ARG A 54 -17.15 -5.32 4.48
C ARG A 54 -16.49 -6.37 3.59
N ALA A 55 -16.92 -7.64 3.71
CA ALA A 55 -16.43 -8.72 2.85
C ALA A 55 -16.79 -8.47 1.37
N ILE A 56 -18.04 -8.09 1.12
CA ILE A 56 -18.52 -7.76 -0.23
C ILE A 56 -17.72 -6.59 -0.81
N GLN A 57 -17.61 -5.49 -0.07
CA GLN A 57 -16.86 -4.31 -0.51
C GLN A 57 -15.38 -4.61 -0.75
N CYS A 58 -14.75 -5.39 0.13
CA CYS A 58 -13.36 -5.82 -0.03
C CYS A 58 -13.17 -6.62 -1.32
N LEU A 59 -14.07 -7.57 -1.59
CA LEU A 59 -14.01 -8.40 -2.80
C LEU A 59 -14.19 -7.54 -4.06
N GLU A 60 -15.20 -6.67 -4.11
CA GLU A 60 -15.47 -5.81 -5.27
C GLU A 60 -14.31 -4.85 -5.57
N VAL A 61 -13.70 -4.26 -4.54
CA VAL A 61 -12.55 -3.37 -4.70
C VAL A 61 -11.35 -4.12 -5.26
N HIS A 62 -11.08 -5.34 -4.77
CA HIS A 62 -9.98 -6.16 -5.28
C HIS A 62 -10.28 -6.72 -6.67
N ASP A 63 -11.52 -7.08 -7.00
CA ASP A 63 -11.92 -7.49 -8.35
C ASP A 63 -11.61 -6.39 -9.37
N ALA A 64 -12.10 -5.18 -9.10
CA ALA A 64 -11.84 -4.03 -9.96
C ALA A 64 -10.34 -3.72 -10.06
N PHE A 65 -9.61 -3.84 -8.95
CA PHE A 65 -8.16 -3.64 -8.94
C PHE A 65 -7.42 -4.63 -9.85
N PHE A 66 -7.65 -5.94 -9.68
CA PHE A 66 -6.95 -6.98 -10.44
C PHE A 66 -7.32 -6.93 -11.93
N GLU A 67 -8.60 -6.69 -12.26
CA GLU A 67 -9.04 -6.52 -13.64
C GLU A 67 -8.33 -5.35 -14.33
N ILE A 68 -8.30 -4.18 -13.68
CA ILE A 68 -7.64 -2.99 -14.23
C ILE A 68 -6.12 -3.17 -14.31
N LEU A 69 -5.52 -3.83 -13.32
CA LEU A 69 -4.10 -4.12 -13.30
C LEU A 69 -3.70 -4.98 -14.49
N PHE A 70 -4.36 -6.11 -14.72
CA PHE A 70 -4.05 -7.01 -15.83
C PHE A 70 -4.30 -6.36 -17.18
N LYS A 71 -5.40 -5.62 -17.32
CA LYS A 71 -5.67 -4.85 -18.53
C LYS A 71 -4.54 -3.85 -18.83
N LYS A 72 -4.07 -3.11 -17.81
CA LYS A 72 -2.99 -2.13 -17.99
C LYS A 72 -1.63 -2.77 -18.24
N ALA A 73 -1.37 -3.93 -17.67
CA ALA A 73 -0.16 -4.71 -17.96
C ALA A 73 -0.15 -5.16 -19.42
N GLU A 74 -1.26 -5.72 -19.90
CA GLU A 74 -1.43 -6.13 -21.30
C GLU A 74 -1.31 -4.95 -22.28
N GLU A 75 -1.93 -3.80 -21.98
CA GLU A 75 -1.80 -2.55 -22.77
C GLU A 75 -0.33 -2.09 -22.90
N LYS A 76 0.53 -2.49 -21.97
CA LYS A 76 1.96 -2.18 -21.94
C LYS A 76 2.84 -3.30 -22.50
N GLY A 77 2.24 -4.37 -23.05
CA GLY A 77 2.94 -5.50 -23.64
C GLY A 77 3.25 -6.64 -22.67
N GLY A 78 2.66 -6.62 -21.47
CA GLY A 78 2.68 -7.74 -20.53
C GLY A 78 1.85 -8.93 -21.00
N GLU A 79 1.98 -10.06 -20.31
CA GLU A 79 1.21 -11.26 -20.61
C GLU A 79 -0.27 -11.13 -20.19
N HIS A 80 -1.18 -11.66 -21.01
CA HIS A 80 -2.60 -11.57 -20.76
C HIS A 80 -3.00 -12.26 -19.44
N GLY A 81 -3.77 -11.55 -18.61
CA GLY A 81 -4.26 -12.08 -17.33
C GLY A 81 -3.18 -12.20 -16.24
N THR A 82 -2.01 -11.58 -16.45
CA THR A 82 -0.93 -11.51 -15.46
C THR A 82 -0.40 -10.08 -15.33
N ALA A 83 0.33 -9.83 -14.24
CA ALA A 83 1.11 -8.62 -14.06
C ALA A 83 2.38 -8.95 -13.27
N SER A 84 3.53 -8.74 -13.88
CA SER A 84 4.82 -8.87 -13.20
C SER A 84 5.10 -7.63 -12.34
N LEU A 85 6.11 -7.73 -11.46
CA LEU A 85 6.63 -6.58 -10.73
C LEU A 85 7.13 -5.45 -11.68
N ALA A 86 7.63 -5.80 -12.87
CA ALA A 86 8.05 -4.80 -13.85
C ALA A 86 6.83 -4.06 -14.44
N ASP A 87 5.75 -4.77 -14.75
CA ASP A 87 4.49 -4.18 -15.20
C ASP A 87 3.90 -3.27 -14.13
N TRP A 88 3.95 -3.70 -12.87
CA TRP A 88 3.53 -2.91 -11.72
C TRP A 88 4.24 -1.56 -11.66
N TYR A 89 5.58 -1.54 -11.70
CA TYR A 89 6.34 -0.29 -11.72
C TYR A 89 6.03 0.57 -12.96
N ALA A 90 5.88 -0.05 -14.13
CA ALA A 90 5.52 0.64 -15.36
C ALA A 90 4.11 1.26 -15.32
N ILE A 91 3.18 0.69 -14.54
CA ILE A 91 1.86 1.25 -14.32
C ILE A 91 1.94 2.44 -13.36
N TRP A 92 2.65 2.29 -12.24
CA TRP A 92 2.80 3.36 -11.25
C TRP A 92 3.55 4.57 -11.78
N SER A 93 4.58 4.38 -12.62
CA SER A 93 5.31 5.48 -13.27
C SER A 93 4.43 6.37 -14.15
N HIS A 94 3.30 5.85 -14.64
CA HIS A 94 2.31 6.60 -15.42
C HIS A 94 1.16 7.12 -14.57
N MET A 95 0.91 6.53 -13.40
CA MET A 95 -0.20 6.90 -12.52
C MET A 95 0.14 8.03 -11.56
N LEU A 96 1.39 8.10 -11.09
CA LEU A 96 1.84 9.10 -10.12
C LEU A 96 2.02 10.54 -10.65
N PRO A 97 2.36 10.80 -11.93
CA PRO A 97 2.51 12.17 -12.43
C PRO A 97 1.27 13.02 -12.17
N GLY A 98 1.48 14.21 -11.58
CA GLY A 98 0.40 15.18 -11.32
C GLY A 98 -0.54 14.85 -10.16
N VAL A 99 -0.42 13.68 -9.51
CA VAL A 99 -1.25 13.31 -8.37
C VAL A 99 -0.78 14.00 -7.09
N LYS A 100 -1.71 14.72 -6.42
CA LYS A 100 -1.44 15.49 -5.21
C LYS A 100 -2.17 14.98 -3.96
N GLY A 101 -2.99 13.93 -4.11
CA GLY A 101 -3.78 13.34 -3.04
C GLY A 101 -4.67 12.22 -3.56
N MET A 102 -5.47 11.61 -2.69
CA MET A 102 -6.28 10.43 -3.04
C MET A 102 -7.25 10.67 -4.20
N SER A 103 -7.84 11.86 -4.28
CA SER A 103 -8.79 12.23 -5.35
C SER A 103 -8.22 12.18 -6.76
N GLY A 104 -6.88 12.15 -6.91
CA GLY A 104 -6.21 12.00 -8.21
C GLY A 104 -6.07 10.56 -8.70
N PHE A 105 -6.41 9.56 -7.86
CA PHE A 105 -6.30 8.15 -8.22
C PHE A 105 -7.61 7.56 -8.76
N PRO A 106 -7.58 6.40 -9.44
CA PRO A 106 -8.79 5.67 -9.81
C PRO A 106 -9.64 5.29 -8.59
N ILE A 107 -10.96 5.18 -8.77
CA ILE A 107 -11.92 4.92 -7.68
C ILE A 107 -11.58 3.71 -6.82
N TRP A 108 -11.17 2.58 -7.42
CA TRP A 108 -10.79 1.39 -6.64
C TRP A 108 -9.64 1.67 -5.66
N LEU A 109 -8.70 2.54 -6.04
CA LEU A 109 -7.55 2.91 -5.20
C LEU A 109 -7.95 3.93 -4.13
N GLN A 110 -8.94 4.77 -4.42
CA GLN A 110 -9.56 5.64 -3.42
C GLN A 110 -10.32 4.85 -2.34
N LEU A 111 -10.87 3.68 -2.69
CA LEU A 111 -11.60 2.81 -1.76
C LEU A 111 -10.68 1.90 -0.94
N MET A 112 -9.49 1.58 -1.47
CA MET A 112 -8.50 0.73 -0.81
C MET A 112 -8.14 1.14 0.64
N PRO A 113 -7.88 2.43 0.98
CA PRO A 113 -7.58 2.80 2.36
C PRO A 113 -8.73 2.46 3.31
N LYS A 114 -10.00 2.57 2.87
CA LYS A 114 -11.14 2.21 3.72
C LYS A 114 -11.21 0.70 3.96
N VAL A 115 -10.96 -0.10 2.92
CA VAL A 115 -10.89 -1.56 3.06
C VAL A 115 -9.80 -1.97 4.03
N LEU A 116 -8.59 -1.41 3.89
CA LEU A 116 -7.47 -1.70 4.79
C LEU A 116 -7.75 -1.24 6.22
N PHE A 117 -8.34 -0.05 6.39
CA PHE A 117 -8.72 0.46 7.71
C PHE A 117 -9.71 -0.48 8.40
N GLU A 118 -10.79 -0.88 7.72
CA GLU A 118 -11.79 -1.81 8.26
C GLU A 118 -11.20 -3.21 8.54
N MET A 119 -10.16 -3.62 7.81
CA MET A 119 -9.45 -4.87 8.12
C MET A 119 -8.65 -4.76 9.44
N ILE A 120 -8.06 -3.60 9.71
CA ILE A 120 -7.19 -3.39 10.88
C ILE A 120 -8.01 -3.05 12.14
N ASP A 121 -9.03 -2.20 12.03
CA ASP A 121 -9.98 -1.89 13.09
C ASP A 121 -10.92 -3.09 13.34
N ARG A 122 -10.58 -3.88 14.35
CA ARG A 122 -11.22 -5.18 14.64
C ARG A 122 -12.31 -5.08 15.69
N ASP A 123 -12.24 -4.10 16.57
CA ASP A 123 -13.31 -3.84 17.55
C ASP A 123 -14.38 -2.88 17.03
N TYR A 124 -14.15 -2.27 15.87
CA TYR A 124 -15.07 -1.39 15.14
C TYR A 124 -15.38 -0.11 15.90
N ASP A 125 -14.36 0.45 16.55
CA ASP A 125 -14.47 1.70 17.31
C ASP A 125 -13.97 2.95 16.54
N ASP A 126 -13.80 2.79 15.21
CA ASP A 126 -13.43 3.82 14.23
C ASP A 126 -12.03 4.42 14.45
N LYS A 127 -11.14 3.68 15.10
CA LYS A 127 -9.70 4.01 15.21
C LYS A 127 -8.89 2.72 15.28
N ILE A 128 -7.63 2.81 14.87
CA ILE A 128 -6.68 1.72 15.00
C ILE A 128 -5.88 1.93 16.28
N CYS A 129 -5.85 0.93 17.16
CA CYS A 129 -4.95 0.88 18.31
C CYS A 129 -3.64 0.14 17.99
N LYS A 130 -2.67 0.20 18.92
CA LYS A 130 -1.36 -0.44 18.74
C LYS A 130 -1.49 -1.95 18.63
N GLU A 131 -2.39 -2.55 19.39
CA GLU A 131 -2.63 -3.99 19.45
C GLU A 131 -3.20 -4.53 18.12
N GLU A 132 -4.11 -3.77 17.51
CA GLU A 132 -4.67 -4.07 16.19
C GLU A 132 -3.62 -3.96 15.08
N LEU A 133 -2.81 -2.89 15.12
CA LEU A 133 -1.70 -2.73 14.19
C LEU A 133 -0.67 -3.87 14.34
N ALA A 134 -0.35 -4.27 15.58
CA ALA A 134 0.54 -5.40 15.87
C ALA A 134 -0.01 -6.70 15.26
N TYR A 135 -1.32 -6.93 15.45
CA TYR A 135 -2.00 -8.10 14.93
C TYR A 135 -1.98 -8.13 13.40
N PHE A 136 -2.25 -6.98 12.75
CA PHE A 136 -2.16 -6.84 11.31
C PHE A 136 -0.75 -7.15 10.78
N TYR A 137 0.29 -6.59 11.40
CA TYR A 137 1.67 -6.86 10.99
C TYR A 137 2.04 -8.33 11.16
N HIS A 138 1.70 -8.94 12.29
CA HIS A 138 1.99 -10.34 12.53
C HIS A 138 1.25 -11.26 11.55
N LYS A 139 -0.01 -10.99 11.24
CA LYS A 139 -0.82 -11.95 10.46
C LYS A 139 -0.79 -11.74 8.95
N LEU A 140 -0.66 -10.50 8.49
CA LEU A 140 -0.76 -10.20 7.05
C LEU A 140 0.55 -9.74 6.42
N ILE A 141 1.40 -9.01 7.16
CA ILE A 141 2.59 -8.35 6.58
C ILE A 141 3.88 -9.14 6.79
N ALA A 142 4.13 -9.61 8.01
CA ALA A 142 5.45 -10.10 8.44
C ALA A 142 5.32 -11.32 9.37
N SER A 143 4.57 -12.32 8.94
CA SER A 143 4.28 -13.54 9.72
C SER A 143 5.49 -14.41 10.03
N ASP A 144 6.61 -14.18 9.35
CA ASP A 144 7.88 -14.87 9.55
C ASP A 144 8.78 -14.20 10.60
N LYS A 145 8.39 -13.04 11.16
CA LYS A 145 9.22 -12.28 12.09
C LYS A 145 9.01 -12.67 13.55
N SER A 146 10.06 -12.50 14.34
CA SER A 146 10.01 -12.78 15.77
C SER A 146 9.09 -11.79 16.51
N PRO A 147 8.50 -12.19 17.64
CA PRO A 147 7.69 -11.30 18.48
C PRO A 147 8.41 -10.00 18.86
N GLU A 148 9.71 -10.06 19.17
CA GLU A 148 10.51 -8.89 19.55
C GLU A 148 10.68 -7.90 18.39
N THR A 149 10.86 -8.43 17.18
CA THR A 149 10.96 -7.62 15.96
C THR A 149 9.64 -6.94 15.66
N LEU A 150 8.53 -7.68 15.76
CA LEU A 150 7.18 -7.18 15.55
C LEU A 150 6.81 -6.09 16.58
N GLU A 151 7.16 -6.26 17.85
CA GLU A 151 6.90 -5.27 18.89
C GLU A 151 7.66 -3.96 18.62
N LYS A 152 8.94 -4.05 18.23
CA LYS A 152 9.74 -2.89 17.85
C LYS A 152 9.13 -2.15 16.66
N TRP A 153 8.80 -2.89 15.61
CA TRP A 153 8.22 -2.35 14.37
C TRP A 153 6.85 -1.72 14.60
N THR A 154 6.00 -2.37 15.37
CA THR A 154 4.67 -1.85 15.71
C THR A 154 4.78 -0.59 16.54
N THR A 155 5.65 -0.57 17.56
CA THR A 155 5.85 0.62 18.40
C THR A 155 6.31 1.81 17.59
N GLU A 156 7.33 1.61 16.74
CA GLU A 156 7.82 2.67 15.87
C GLU A 156 6.73 3.15 14.90
N ALA A 157 6.07 2.22 14.21
CA ALA A 157 5.01 2.56 13.26
C ALA A 157 3.87 3.34 13.93
N PHE A 158 3.36 2.85 15.07
CA PHE A 158 2.25 3.47 15.77
C PHE A 158 2.62 4.88 16.24
N ASN A 159 3.82 5.07 16.81
CA ASN A 159 4.31 6.38 17.22
C ASN A 159 4.43 7.35 16.03
N GLN A 160 4.92 6.89 14.88
CA GLN A 160 5.05 7.73 13.68
C GLN A 160 3.69 8.08 13.07
N MET A 161 2.75 7.13 13.05
CA MET A 161 1.39 7.36 12.53
C MET A 161 0.55 8.27 13.43
N THR A 162 0.84 8.32 14.73
CA THR A 162 0.04 9.08 15.72
C THR A 162 0.74 10.35 16.25
N ASP A 163 1.95 10.67 15.77
CA ASP A 163 2.83 11.69 16.36
C ASP A 163 2.98 11.50 17.88
N ASN A 164 3.45 10.30 18.28
CA ASN A 164 3.61 9.86 19.66
C ASN A 164 2.31 9.95 20.49
N GLY A 165 1.18 9.59 19.88
CA GLY A 165 -0.14 9.61 20.52
C GLY A 165 -0.82 10.98 20.57
N LYS A 166 -0.26 12.01 19.93
CA LYS A 166 -0.88 13.34 19.83
C LYS A 166 -2.15 13.31 18.97
N TYR A 167 -2.18 12.46 17.95
CA TYR A 167 -3.33 12.26 17.08
C TYR A 167 -3.85 10.82 17.20
N ARG A 168 -5.15 10.67 16.96
CA ARG A 168 -5.78 9.34 16.85
C ARG A 168 -5.51 8.81 15.45
N LEU A 169 -5.40 7.49 15.32
CA LEU A 169 -5.32 6.82 14.04
C LEU A 169 -6.72 6.41 13.57
N ASP A 170 -7.56 7.41 13.31
CA ASP A 170 -8.88 7.26 12.69
C ASP A 170 -8.79 7.12 11.16
N PHE A 171 -9.93 6.97 10.48
CA PHE A 171 -9.93 6.78 9.03
C PHE A 171 -9.35 7.98 8.27
N ASP A 172 -9.64 9.22 8.69
CA ASP A 172 -9.17 10.43 8.01
C ASP A 172 -7.65 10.55 8.06
N SER A 173 -7.06 10.28 9.24
CA SER A 173 -5.59 10.24 9.39
C SER A 173 -4.97 9.07 8.62
N PHE A 174 -5.60 7.89 8.65
CA PHE A 174 -5.13 6.72 7.91
C PHE A 174 -5.14 6.95 6.39
N GLU A 175 -6.17 7.60 5.84
CA GLU A 175 -6.25 7.96 4.41
C GLU A 175 -5.10 8.89 4.00
N GLN A 176 -4.76 9.88 4.83
CA GLN A 176 -3.62 10.77 4.58
C GLN A 176 -2.28 10.02 4.63
N ILE A 177 -2.13 9.09 5.57
CA ILE A 177 -0.96 8.22 5.67
C ILE A 177 -0.86 7.32 4.42
N PHE A 178 -1.98 6.81 3.92
CA PHE A 178 -2.04 6.03 2.67
C PHE A 178 -1.71 6.87 1.43
N ALA A 179 -2.20 8.10 1.35
CA ALA A 179 -1.79 9.03 0.30
C ALA A 179 -0.27 9.31 0.34
N ASN A 180 0.29 9.50 1.53
CA ASN A 180 1.74 9.63 1.74
C ASN A 180 2.50 8.37 1.31
N PHE A 181 1.95 7.18 1.56
CA PHE A 181 2.51 5.92 1.11
C PHE A 181 2.56 5.84 -0.43
N LEU A 182 1.54 6.28 -1.15
CA LEU A 182 1.54 6.23 -2.61
C LEU A 182 2.44 7.30 -3.24
N ILE A 183 2.34 8.54 -2.76
CA ILE A 183 2.89 9.73 -3.45
C ILE A 183 4.27 10.12 -2.90
N GLY A 184 4.55 9.83 -1.62
CA GLY A 184 5.77 10.30 -0.95
C GLY A 184 7.04 9.81 -1.64
N ARG A 185 8.02 10.70 -1.82
CA ARG A 185 9.31 10.36 -2.47
C ARG A 185 10.44 10.14 -1.47
N THR A 186 10.20 10.45 -0.19
CA THR A 186 11.21 10.45 0.87
C THR A 186 10.78 9.58 2.05
N PRO A 187 11.74 8.98 2.80
CA PRO A 187 11.47 8.01 3.87
C PRO A 187 11.01 8.62 5.20
N HIS A 188 10.77 9.93 5.24
CA HIS A 188 10.40 10.66 6.46
C HIS A 188 8.89 10.63 6.76
N GLY A 189 8.06 10.18 5.82
CA GLY A 189 6.62 10.11 6.00
C GLY A 189 6.16 8.83 6.71
N PRO A 190 5.07 8.89 7.49
CA PRO A 190 4.51 7.72 8.19
C PRO A 190 3.92 6.66 7.25
N GLY A 191 3.67 7.01 5.97
CA GLY A 191 3.09 6.09 5.00
C GLY A 191 3.90 4.80 4.79
N LYS A 192 5.23 4.86 4.98
CA LYS A 192 6.11 3.68 4.81
C LYS A 192 5.74 2.50 5.70
N TYR A 193 5.10 2.77 6.82
CA TYR A 193 4.79 1.73 7.80
C TYR A 193 3.57 0.88 7.42
N ILE A 194 2.67 1.35 6.53
CA ILE A 194 1.41 0.64 6.20
C ILE A 194 1.64 -0.83 5.81
N PHE A 195 2.59 -1.09 4.90
CA PHE A 195 2.92 -2.45 4.44
C PHE A 195 4.27 -2.94 4.98
N GLY A 196 4.82 -2.29 6.00
CA GLY A 196 6.02 -2.76 6.68
C GLY A 196 7.37 -2.47 5.98
N CYS A 197 7.50 -1.31 5.34
CA CYS A 197 8.81 -0.81 4.88
C CYS A 197 9.61 -0.26 6.08
N PHE A 198 10.12 -1.16 6.91
CA PHE A 198 10.76 -0.83 8.21
C PHE A 198 12.25 -0.50 8.12
N ASN A 199 12.96 -1.01 7.11
CA ASN A 199 14.42 -1.06 7.07
C ASN A 199 15.05 -0.15 6.01
N HIS A 200 14.36 0.91 5.57
CA HIS A 200 14.98 1.84 4.64
C HIS A 200 16.13 2.59 5.32
N GLU A 201 17.35 2.10 5.12
CA GLU A 201 18.59 2.77 5.50
C GLU A 201 18.88 3.85 4.45
N SER A 202 18.51 5.09 4.76
CA SER A 202 18.89 6.25 3.95
C SER A 202 20.39 6.47 4.07
N SER A 203 21.19 5.79 3.25
CA SER A 203 22.62 6.10 3.08
C SER A 203 22.84 7.41 2.32
N ILE A 204 21.77 8.05 1.84
CA ILE A 204 21.80 9.31 1.11
C ILE A 204 21.62 10.48 2.11
N PRO A 205 22.63 11.34 2.31
CA PRO A 205 22.47 12.55 3.12
C PRO A 205 21.37 13.44 2.52
N PHE A 206 20.61 14.10 3.40
CA PHE A 206 19.58 15.04 2.99
C PHE A 206 20.17 16.07 2.02
N THR A 207 19.67 16.07 0.79
CA THR A 207 19.97 17.05 -0.23
C THR A 207 18.67 17.77 -0.57
N LEU A 208 18.68 19.09 -0.57
CA LEU A 208 17.53 19.86 -1.06
C LEU A 208 17.31 19.45 -2.51
N ILE A 209 16.10 18.98 -2.84
CA ILE A 209 15.70 18.75 -4.22
C ILE A 209 15.60 20.12 -4.87
N GLU A 210 16.61 20.50 -5.66
CA GLU A 210 16.58 21.73 -6.44
C GLU A 210 15.44 21.64 -7.47
N ARG A 211 14.70 22.73 -7.61
CA ARG A 211 13.67 22.85 -8.65
C ARG A 211 14.36 22.68 -10.00
N PRO A 212 13.82 21.89 -10.94
CA PRO A 212 14.36 21.86 -12.29
C PRO A 212 14.36 23.30 -12.83
N ALA A 213 15.51 23.75 -13.33
CA ALA A 213 15.66 25.09 -13.87
C ALA A 213 14.61 25.28 -14.97
N ASP A 214 13.83 26.36 -14.86
CA ASP A 214 12.93 26.79 -15.91
C ASP A 214 13.77 26.93 -17.18
N SER A 215 13.50 26.07 -18.17
CA SER A 215 14.13 26.14 -19.48
C SER A 215 13.54 27.32 -20.25
N ASP A 216 13.96 28.52 -19.88
CA ASP A 216 13.82 29.72 -20.71
C ASP A 216 14.94 29.71 -21.77
N GLN A 217 14.59 29.25 -22.97
CA GLN A 217 15.11 29.75 -24.26
C GLN A 217 14.28 29.24 -25.44
#